data_AF-A0AAE1YBX2-F1
#
_entry.id   AF-A0AAE1YBX2-F1
#
_cell.length_a   1.000
_cell.length_b   1.000
_cell.length_c   1.000
_cell.angle_alpha   90.00
_cell.angle_beta   90.00
_cell.angle_gamma   90.00
#
_symmetry.space_group_name_H-M   'P 1'
#
loop_
_entity.id
_entity.type
_entity.pdbx_description
1 polymer ?
#
loop_
_entity_poly.entity_id
_entity_poly.type
_entity_poly.pdbx_seq_one_letter_code
_entity_poly.pdbx_strand_id
1 'polypeptide(L)'
;MSAVVEALSELLSLPETMEKFMLSSSRPNEHHRGGGVATLPVDILDTPKEYVFYMDVPGLSKSDIQVTVEEENTLVIKSNGKRKREDGEEEGCKYIRLERRPPQKLTRKFRLPENCNVSAITAKCENGVLTVVVEKLPPPPKPKTVEVAIS
;
A
#
# COMPACT_ATOMS: atom_id res chain seq x y z
N MET A 1 16.89 9.09 -21.00
CA MET A 1 17.01 7.73 -20.47
C MET A 1 16.82 7.81 -18.97
N SER A 2 15.94 7.03 -18.38
CA SER A 2 14.52 7.35 -18.15
C SER A 2 14.33 7.17 -16.65
N ALA A 3 13.51 7.96 -15.95
CA ALA A 3 13.32 7.90 -14.48
C ALA A 3 13.13 6.48 -13.91
N VAL A 4 12.69 5.54 -14.75
CA VAL A 4 12.60 4.10 -14.47
C VAL A 4 13.97 3.46 -14.10
N VAL A 5 15.05 3.88 -14.74
CA VAL A 5 16.41 3.35 -14.51
C VAL A 5 16.98 3.86 -13.18
N GLU A 6 16.71 5.14 -12.84
CA GLU A 6 17.08 5.71 -11.55
C GLU A 6 16.32 5.04 -10.41
N ALA A 7 15.01 4.85 -10.55
CA ALA A 7 14.20 4.12 -9.57
C ALA A 7 14.69 2.67 -9.35
N LEU A 8 15.12 1.98 -10.42
CA LEU A 8 15.71 0.64 -10.33
C LEU A 8 17.07 0.63 -9.62
N SER A 9 17.91 1.64 -9.84
CA SER A 9 19.18 1.78 -9.14
C SER A 9 18.98 2.10 -7.66
N GLU A 10 18.03 2.99 -7.34
CA GLU A 10 17.66 3.30 -5.96
C GLU A 10 17.10 2.07 -5.24
N LEU A 11 16.26 1.28 -5.92
CA LEU A 11 15.72 0.01 -5.40
C LEU A 11 16.82 -0.97 -4.97
N LEU A 12 17.89 -1.09 -5.76
CA LEU A 12 19.03 -1.96 -5.46
C LEU A 12 19.91 -1.45 -4.30
N SER A 13 19.76 -0.18 -3.93
CA SER A 13 20.51 0.46 -2.84
C SER A 13 19.72 0.59 -1.54
N LEU A 14 18.46 0.14 -1.51
CA LEU A 14 17.61 0.22 -0.32
C LEU A 14 18.17 -0.69 0.79
N PRO A 15 18.15 -0.25 2.06
CA PRO A 15 18.37 -1.13 3.19
C PRO A 15 17.37 -2.31 3.18
N GLU A 16 17.80 -3.49 3.63
CA GLU A 16 16.97 -4.72 3.65
C GLU A 16 15.61 -4.53 4.34
N THR A 17 15.54 -3.66 5.34
CA THR A 17 14.28 -3.28 6.02
C THR A 17 13.29 -2.60 5.09
N MET A 18 13.77 -1.76 4.17
CA MET A 18 12.97 -1.06 3.18
C MET A 18 12.67 -1.97 1.97
N GLU A 19 13.58 -2.89 1.63
CA GLU A 19 13.31 -3.94 0.65
C GLU A 19 12.12 -4.82 1.08
N LYS A 20 12.05 -5.22 2.35
CA LYS A 20 10.92 -5.98 2.89
C LYS A 20 9.60 -5.19 2.87
N PHE A 21 9.66 -3.86 3.07
CA PHE A 21 8.50 -2.96 2.95
C PHE A 21 7.99 -2.87 1.50
N MET A 22 8.91 -2.79 0.53
CA MET A 22 8.61 -2.73 -0.90
C MET A 22 8.14 -4.08 -1.47
N LEU A 23 8.80 -5.18 -1.10
CA LEU A 23 8.55 -6.52 -1.65
C LEU A 23 7.47 -7.31 -0.90
N SER A 24 6.97 -6.85 0.26
CA SER A 24 5.87 -7.56 0.95
C SER A 24 4.59 -7.62 0.14
N SER A 25 4.45 -6.80 -0.91
CA SER A 25 3.37 -6.89 -1.89
C SER A 25 3.38 -8.17 -2.73
N SER A 26 4.49 -8.90 -2.76
CA SER A 26 4.77 -9.93 -3.76
C SER A 26 4.78 -11.36 -3.23
N ARG A 27 4.58 -11.59 -1.92
CA ARG A 27 4.37 -12.95 -1.41
C ARG A 27 2.89 -13.29 -1.56
N PRO A 28 2.52 -14.25 -2.44
CA PRO A 28 1.19 -14.80 -2.42
C PRO A 28 0.98 -15.40 -1.04
N ASN A 29 -0.12 -15.08 -0.40
CA ASN A 29 -0.55 -15.76 0.81
C ASN A 29 -0.57 -17.27 0.51
N GLU A 30 0.27 -18.05 1.17
CA GLU A 30 0.55 -19.47 0.85
C GLU A 30 -0.64 -20.42 1.14
N HIS A 31 -1.84 -19.88 1.37
CA HIS A 31 -3.04 -20.63 1.75
C HIS A 31 -4.25 -20.44 0.84
N HIS A 32 -4.10 -19.94 -0.39
CA HIS A 32 -5.19 -19.99 -1.38
C HIS A 32 -4.71 -20.67 -2.67
N ARG A 33 -4.96 -22.00 -2.76
CA ARG A 33 -4.91 -22.72 -4.03
C ARG A 33 -6.01 -22.18 -4.95
N GLY A 34 -5.62 -21.49 -6.02
CA GLY A 34 -6.46 -21.25 -7.19
C GLY A 34 -6.54 -19.80 -7.65
N GLY A 35 -5.90 -19.49 -8.79
CA GLY A 35 -6.13 -18.28 -9.59
C GLY A 35 -5.40 -17.03 -9.08
N GLY A 36 -4.46 -16.52 -9.87
CA GLY A 36 -3.71 -15.31 -9.55
C GLY A 36 -4.64 -14.14 -9.19
N VAL A 37 -4.58 -13.70 -7.94
CA VAL A 37 -5.23 -12.46 -7.49
C VAL A 37 -4.51 -11.33 -8.22
N ALA A 38 -5.24 -10.65 -9.10
CA ALA A 38 -4.67 -9.54 -9.85
C ALA A 38 -4.58 -8.36 -8.87
N THR A 39 -3.40 -8.19 -8.27
CA THR A 39 -3.15 -7.11 -7.32
C THR A 39 -3.36 -5.77 -8.03
N LEU A 40 -4.18 -4.89 -7.44
CA LEU A 40 -4.31 -3.50 -7.90
C LEU A 40 -2.94 -2.83 -7.77
N PRO A 41 -2.45 -2.07 -8.76
CA PRO A 41 -1.18 -1.37 -8.62
C PRO A 41 -1.25 -0.38 -7.45
N VAL A 42 -0.13 -0.21 -6.76
CA VAL A 42 0.03 0.77 -5.68
C VAL A 42 1.38 1.42 -5.84
N ASP A 43 1.39 2.75 -5.85
CA ASP A 43 2.61 3.53 -5.78
C ASP A 43 2.87 3.93 -4.33
N ILE A 44 4.12 3.89 -3.91
CA ILE A 44 4.55 4.29 -2.58
C ILE A 44 5.59 5.39 -2.76
N LEU A 45 5.26 6.59 -2.32
CA LEU A 45 6.17 7.73 -2.29
C LEU A 45 6.79 7.84 -0.90
N ASP A 46 8.11 7.73 -0.84
CA ASP A 46 8.88 8.06 0.35
C ASP A 46 9.28 9.54 0.32
N THR A 47 8.85 10.30 1.33
CA THR A 47 9.23 11.70 1.52
C THR A 47 10.04 11.87 2.81
N PRO A 48 10.70 13.03 3.03
CA PRO A 48 11.37 13.27 4.31
C PRO A 48 10.45 13.21 5.54
N LYS A 49 9.13 13.40 5.37
CA LYS A 49 8.17 13.53 6.48
C LYS A 49 7.19 12.36 6.60
N GLU A 50 6.91 11.65 5.52
CA GLU A 50 5.81 10.69 5.44
C GLU A 50 6.01 9.68 4.31
N TYR A 51 5.37 8.52 4.45
CA TYR A 51 5.13 7.58 3.36
C TYR A 51 3.71 7.78 2.83
N VAL A 52 3.57 7.91 1.52
CA VAL A 52 2.27 8.13 0.85
C VAL A 52 1.99 6.98 -0.10
N PHE A 53 0.84 6.34 0.07
CA PHE A 53 0.38 5.24 -0.76
C PHE A 53 -0.71 5.74 -1.70
N TYR A 54 -0.53 5.55 -3.00
CA TYR A 54 -1.54 5.83 -4.01
C TYR A 54 -2.05 4.52 -4.60
N MET A 55 -3.36 4.29 -4.52
CA MET A 55 -3.97 3.08 -5.04
C MET A 55 -5.20 3.39 -5.88
N ASP A 56 -5.20 2.88 -7.11
CA ASP A 56 -6.33 2.99 -8.02
C ASP A 56 -7.46 2.07 -7.59
N VAL A 57 -8.52 2.67 -7.03
CA VAL A 57 -9.76 2.00 -6.61
C VAL A 57 -11.03 2.52 -7.33
N PRO A 58 -11.00 2.80 -8.65
CA PRO A 58 -12.13 3.45 -9.30
C PRO A 58 -13.41 2.60 -9.25
N GLY A 59 -14.54 3.21 -8.91
CA GLY A 59 -15.84 2.53 -8.84
C GLY A 59 -16.05 1.63 -7.62
N LEU A 60 -15.19 1.73 -6.60
CA LEU A 60 -15.49 1.22 -5.25
C LEU A 60 -16.15 2.32 -4.41
N SER A 61 -17.12 1.93 -3.58
CA SER A 61 -17.67 2.86 -2.58
C SER A 61 -16.64 3.11 -1.49
N LYS A 62 -16.57 4.35 -0.99
CA LYS A 62 -15.68 4.73 0.11
C LYS A 62 -16.03 3.94 1.39
N SER A 63 -17.31 3.65 1.61
CA SER A 63 -17.80 2.84 2.74
C SER A 63 -17.26 1.42 2.75
N ASP A 64 -16.87 0.91 1.58
CA ASP A 64 -16.43 -0.48 1.42
C ASP A 64 -14.93 -0.63 1.59
N ILE A 65 -14.19 0.48 1.74
CA ILE A 65 -12.72 0.49 1.90
C ILE A 65 -12.40 0.63 3.38
N GLN A 66 -11.57 -0.28 3.87
CA GLN A 66 -11.06 -0.29 5.23
C GLN A 66 -9.54 -0.19 5.22
N VAL A 67 -9.01 0.71 6.05
CA VAL A 67 -7.58 0.88 6.28
C VAL A 67 -7.32 0.63 7.77
N THR A 68 -6.48 -0.35 8.08
CA THR A 68 -6.17 -0.76 9.45
C THR A 68 -4.69 -1.04 9.60
N VAL A 69 -4.17 -0.97 10.82
CA VAL A 69 -2.85 -1.52 11.16
C VAL A 69 -3.07 -2.78 11.98
N GLU A 70 -2.55 -3.90 11.49
CA GLU A 70 -2.51 -5.18 12.19
C GLU A 70 -1.18 -5.32 12.94
N GLU A 71 -0.94 -6.50 13.53
CA GLU A 71 0.31 -6.84 14.22
C GLU A 71 1.56 -6.57 13.37
N GLU A 72 2.69 -6.35 14.06
CA GLU A 72 4.00 -6.09 13.44
C GLU A 72 4.03 -4.87 12.51
N ASN A 73 3.26 -3.82 12.84
CA ASN A 73 3.13 -2.58 12.05
C ASN A 73 2.70 -2.84 10.59
N THR A 74 1.80 -3.80 10.39
CA THR A 74 1.34 -4.14 9.04
C THR A 74 0.15 -3.27 8.66
N LEU A 75 0.35 -2.31 7.75
CA LEU A 75 -0.73 -1.56 7.12
C LEU A 75 -1.53 -2.49 6.20
N VAL A 76 -2.83 -2.57 6.44
CA VAL A 76 -3.75 -3.42 5.71
C VAL A 76 -4.84 -2.57 5.09
N ILE A 77 -4.93 -2.62 3.76
CA ILE A 77 -5.99 -1.98 2.99
C ILE A 77 -6.86 -3.07 2.38
N LYS A 78 -8.11 -3.12 2.81
CA LYS A 78 -9.10 -4.11 2.40
C LYS A 78 -10.30 -3.43 1.78
N SER A 79 -10.93 -4.08 0.80
CA SER A 79 -12.29 -3.73 0.41
C SER A 79 -13.15 -4.98 0.32
N ASN A 80 -14.29 -4.92 1.03
CA ASN A 80 -15.34 -5.93 0.96
C ASN A 80 -16.24 -5.72 -0.26
N GLY A 81 -16.21 -4.51 -0.82
CA GLY A 81 -16.90 -4.14 -2.04
C GLY A 81 -16.23 -4.75 -3.26
N LYS A 82 -17.05 -4.92 -4.30
CA LYS A 82 -16.60 -5.26 -5.64
C LYS A 82 -17.12 -4.17 -6.55
N ARG A 83 -16.28 -3.72 -7.47
CA ARG A 83 -16.71 -2.88 -8.59
C ARG A 83 -17.87 -3.58 -9.29
N LYS A 84 -19.02 -2.93 -9.40
CA LYS A 84 -20.18 -3.57 -10.04
C LYS A 84 -19.88 -3.89 -11.52
N ARG A 85 -20.31 -5.06 -11.95
CA ARG A 85 -20.49 -5.44 -13.35
C ARG A 85 -21.96 -5.81 -13.49
N GLU A 86 -22.57 -5.35 -14.56
CA GLU A 86 -23.95 -5.66 -14.95
C GLU A 86 -23.95 -6.99 -15.73
N ASP A 87 -23.33 -8.01 -15.14
CA ASP A 87 -23.30 -9.35 -15.71
C ASP A 87 -24.70 -9.97 -15.55
N GLY A 88 -25.59 -9.78 -16.52
CA GLY A 88 -26.90 -10.45 -16.59
C GLY A 88 -27.97 -9.89 -15.65
N GLU A 89 -27.87 -8.63 -15.23
CA GLU A 89 -28.90 -7.96 -14.41
C GLU A 89 -30.12 -7.49 -15.22
N GLU A 90 -29.98 -7.31 -16.55
CA GLU A 90 -31.07 -6.98 -17.47
C GLU A 90 -31.16 -8.01 -18.61
N GLU A 91 -32.38 -8.50 -18.88
CA GLU A 91 -32.65 -9.39 -20.02
C GLU A 91 -32.27 -8.71 -21.34
N GLY A 92 -31.43 -9.37 -22.15
CA GLY A 92 -31.00 -8.89 -23.46
C GLY A 92 -29.69 -8.10 -23.48
N CYS A 93 -29.15 -7.70 -22.32
CA CYS A 93 -27.87 -7.01 -22.23
C CYS A 93 -26.68 -7.98 -22.25
N LYS A 94 -25.68 -7.71 -23.10
CA LYS A 94 -24.44 -8.49 -23.17
C LYS A 94 -23.22 -7.59 -23.37
N TYR A 95 -22.13 -7.90 -22.67
CA TYR A 95 -20.85 -7.26 -22.92
C TYR A 95 -20.32 -7.62 -24.31
N ILE A 96 -20.03 -6.61 -25.14
CA ILE A 96 -19.35 -6.80 -26.44
C ILE A 96 -17.85 -6.99 -26.25
N ARG A 97 -17.27 -6.33 -25.23
CA ARG A 97 -15.85 -6.40 -24.90
C ARG A 97 -15.62 -6.16 -23.41
N LEU A 98 -14.76 -6.96 -22.79
CA LEU A 98 -14.39 -6.87 -21.38
C LEU A 98 -12.87 -6.72 -21.24
N GLU A 99 -12.40 -5.50 -21.05
CA GLU A 99 -10.96 -5.22 -20.83
C GLU A 99 -10.63 -5.04 -19.35
N ARG A 100 -11.59 -4.50 -18.59
CA ARG A 100 -11.45 -4.28 -17.16
C ARG A 100 -11.31 -5.62 -16.47
N ARG A 101 -10.39 -5.72 -15.51
CA ARG A 101 -10.26 -6.92 -14.68
C ARG A 101 -11.58 -7.24 -13.96
N PRO A 102 -11.85 -8.53 -13.67
CA PRO A 102 -12.99 -8.93 -12.85
C PRO A 102 -13.05 -8.19 -11.53
N PRO A 103 -14.24 -7.95 -10.97
CA PRO A 103 -14.37 -7.35 -9.65
C PRO A 103 -13.76 -8.28 -8.61
N GLN A 104 -12.64 -7.86 -8.05
CA GLN A 104 -11.91 -8.62 -7.04
C GLN A 104 -12.11 -7.98 -5.68
N LYS A 105 -12.19 -8.83 -4.65
CA LYS A 105 -12.00 -8.37 -3.28
C LYS A 105 -10.58 -7.83 -3.18
N LEU A 106 -10.44 -6.62 -2.65
CA LEU A 106 -9.14 -5.99 -2.49
C LEU A 106 -8.58 -6.36 -1.13
N THR A 107 -7.35 -6.85 -1.06
CA THR A 107 -6.59 -6.94 0.18
C THR A 107 -5.12 -6.73 -0.14
N ARG A 108 -4.55 -5.66 0.41
CA ARG A 108 -3.13 -5.32 0.29
C ARG A 108 -2.56 -5.14 1.69
N LYS A 109 -1.37 -5.69 1.91
CA LYS A 109 -0.64 -5.60 3.17
C LYS A 109 0.75 -5.03 2.91
N PHE A 110 1.17 -4.08 3.73
CA PHE A 110 2.47 -3.42 3.68
C PHE A 110 3.07 -3.42 5.08
N ARG A 111 4.26 -3.98 5.24
CA ARG A 111 4.94 -3.94 6.54
C ARG A 111 5.61 -2.58 6.70
N LEU A 112 5.04 -1.70 7.50
CA LEU A 112 5.56 -0.35 7.68
C LEU A 112 6.95 -0.37 8.34
N PRO A 113 7.84 0.54 7.95
CA PRO A 113 9.09 0.78 8.67
C PRO A 113 8.87 1.18 10.14
N GLU A 114 9.86 0.95 10.98
CA GLU A 114 9.78 1.25 12.43
C GLU A 114 9.64 2.75 12.73
N ASN A 115 10.10 3.60 11.82
CA ASN A 115 9.98 5.05 11.95
C ASN A 115 8.59 5.58 11.56
N CYS A 116 7.57 4.74 11.37
CA CYS A 116 6.21 5.18 11.08
C CYS A 116 5.43 5.55 12.34
N ASN A 117 4.74 6.69 12.32
CA ASN A 117 3.76 7.06 13.32
C ASN A 117 2.40 6.41 13.00
N VAL A 118 2.23 5.16 13.42
CA VAL A 118 0.99 4.39 13.17
C VAL A 118 -0.26 4.97 13.85
N SER A 119 -0.09 5.86 14.83
CA SER A 119 -1.21 6.50 15.54
C SER A 119 -1.89 7.62 14.73
N ALA A 120 -1.20 8.15 13.72
CA ALA A 120 -1.63 9.30 12.93
C ALA A 120 -1.79 8.98 11.44
N ILE A 121 -2.40 7.83 11.12
CA ILE A 121 -2.67 7.45 9.73
C ILE A 121 -3.90 8.18 9.22
N THR A 122 -3.80 8.78 8.04
CA THR A 122 -4.95 9.39 7.35
C THR A 122 -5.19 8.73 6.01
N ALA A 123 -6.45 8.71 5.58
CA ALA A 123 -6.85 8.14 4.30
C ALA A 123 -7.93 9.00 3.64
N LYS A 124 -7.79 9.24 2.33
CA LYS A 124 -8.79 9.93 1.52
C LYS A 124 -8.98 9.19 0.19
N CYS A 125 -10.21 9.16 -0.30
CA CYS A 125 -10.52 8.64 -1.62
C CYS A 125 -11.18 9.74 -2.46
N GLU A 126 -10.51 10.12 -3.54
CA GLU A 126 -10.91 11.21 -4.42
C GLU A 126 -10.67 10.79 -5.87
N ASN A 127 -11.63 11.05 -6.75
CA ASN A 127 -11.54 10.73 -8.19
C ASN A 127 -11.13 9.28 -8.52
N GLY A 128 -11.49 8.33 -7.65
CA GLY A 128 -11.18 6.92 -7.82
C GLY A 128 -9.79 6.49 -7.33
N VAL A 129 -9.04 7.38 -6.70
CA VAL A 129 -7.72 7.09 -6.11
C VAL A 129 -7.81 7.16 -4.59
N LEU A 130 -7.39 6.08 -3.92
CA LEU A 130 -7.18 6.06 -2.48
C LEU A 130 -5.77 6.55 -2.18
N THR A 131 -5.66 7.60 -1.38
CA THR A 131 -4.40 8.10 -0.81
C THR A 131 -4.38 7.74 0.68
N VAL A 132 -3.36 7.01 1.11
CA VAL A 132 -3.10 6.74 2.53
C VAL A 132 -1.77 7.40 2.91
N VAL A 133 -1.77 8.19 3.98
CA VAL A 133 -0.58 8.91 4.46
C VAL A 133 -0.20 8.37 5.83
N VAL A 134 1.09 8.04 5.98
CA VAL A 134 1.69 7.58 7.23
C VAL A 134 2.88 8.49 7.56
N GLU A 135 2.73 9.35 8.56
CA GLU A 135 3.80 10.25 9.00
C GLU A 135 4.99 9.47 9.57
N LYS A 136 6.19 10.03 9.43
CA LYS A 136 7.40 9.53 10.07
C LYS A 136 7.54 10.12 11.47
N LEU A 137 7.99 9.30 12.41
CA LEU A 137 8.41 9.72 13.73
C LEU A 137 9.64 10.62 13.63
N PRO A 138 9.80 11.60 14.53
CA PRO A 138 11.02 12.39 14.62
C PRO A 138 12.24 11.48 14.76
N PRO A 139 13.38 11.84 14.14
CA PRO A 139 14.59 11.06 14.30
C PRO A 139 14.98 11.01 15.79
N PRO A 140 15.49 9.86 16.27
CA PRO A 140 15.92 9.74 17.65
C PRO A 140 16.98 10.80 17.96
N PRO A 141 16.99 11.34 19.20
CA PRO A 141 17.99 12.33 19.58
C PRO A 141 19.39 11.75 19.42
N LYS A 142 20.31 12.56 18.87
CA LYS A 142 21.71 12.14 18.72
C LYS A 142 22.30 11.80 20.09
N PRO A 143 23.05 10.70 20.22
CA PRO A 143 23.68 10.34 21.49
C PRO A 143 24.60 11.48 21.94
N LYS A 144 24.49 11.86 23.22
CA LYS A 144 25.39 12.82 23.86
C LYS A 144 26.54 12.03 24.47
N THR A 145 27.75 12.28 24.02
CA THR A 145 28.95 11.80 24.71
C THR A 145 29.11 12.59 26.00
N VAL A 146 29.20 11.89 27.13
CA VAL A 146 29.52 12.50 28.43
C VAL A 146 30.97 12.16 28.73
N GLU A 147 31.79 13.18 28.99
CA GLU A 147 33.17 12.97 29.43
C GLU A 147 33.20 12.48 30.87
N VAL A 148 34.00 11.44 31.12
CA VAL A 148 34.19 10.89 32.47
C VAL A 148 35.22 11.76 33.20
N ALA A 149 34.78 12.48 34.23
CA ALA A 149 35.68 13.21 35.12
C ALA A 149 36.36 12.24 36.10
N ILE A 150 37.69 12.33 36.23
CA ILE A 150 38.47 11.61 37.24
C ILE A 150 38.60 12.52 38.47
N SER A 151 38.26 11.99 39.64
CA SER A 151 38.42 12.63 40.96
C SER A 151 39.75 12.26 41.61
#